data_AF-A0A937ZNZ4-F1
#
_entry.id   AF-A0A937ZNZ4-F1
#
_cell.length_a   1.000
_cell.length_b   1.000
_cell.length_c   1.000
_cell.angle_alpha   90.00
_cell.angle_beta   90.00
_cell.angle_gamma   90.00
#
_symmetry.space_group_name_H-M   'P 1'
#
loop_
_entity.id
_entity.type
_entity.pdbx_description
1 polymer ?
#
loop_
_entity_poly.entity_id
_entity_poly.type
_entity_poly.pdbx_seq_one_letter_code
_entity_poly.pdbx_strand_id
1 'polypeptide(L)'
;DESWRIDAVLAQAEAPGRAPDELRHTGIQRLRAGRTLIIMDAGAPPPEGLDGEAHAGTLAFEMGVGKDRIIVNCGARAGAGPVRDAQRATAAHSTLVLNNTNSGEIDASGGFARKPSAIKCRREEGEGAVLVEASHDGYRAKFGATHTRRLYLSAEGTDVRGEDRVEAPQSLDAVARFHLHPSVSASLQAGGSVLLRTPHGEGWRFQASGGGIALSESAYWGRRDDTRRAEQIELRARLPEGGGVLKWTFKRLGADD
;
A
#
# COMPACT_ATOMS: atom_id res chain seq x y z
N ASP A 1 -22.51 -13.79 2.62
CA ASP A 1 -21.15 -14.32 2.54
C ASP A 1 -21.12 -15.24 1.32
N GLU A 2 -20.48 -14.80 0.24
CA GLU A 2 -20.43 -15.52 -1.05
C GLU A 2 -19.01 -16.05 -1.33
N SER A 3 -18.17 -16.16 -0.30
CA SER A 3 -16.78 -16.65 -0.40
C SER A 3 -16.70 -18.02 -1.10
N TRP A 4 -17.69 -18.88 -0.86
CA TRP A 4 -17.80 -20.20 -1.52
C TRP A 4 -17.89 -20.12 -3.05
N ARG A 5 -18.40 -19.02 -3.64
CA ARG A 5 -18.48 -18.86 -5.09
C ARG A 5 -17.10 -18.70 -5.72
N ILE A 6 -16.20 -18.01 -5.03
CA ILE A 6 -14.80 -17.87 -5.48
C ILE A 6 -14.13 -19.24 -5.45
N ASP A 7 -14.30 -19.98 -4.34
CA ASP A 7 -13.76 -21.33 -4.21
C ASP A 7 -14.33 -22.28 -5.28
N ALA A 8 -15.63 -22.19 -5.58
CA ALA A 8 -16.29 -22.97 -6.63
C ALA A 8 -15.78 -22.62 -8.03
N VAL A 9 -15.58 -21.33 -8.34
CA VAL A 9 -15.02 -20.88 -9.62
C VAL A 9 -13.56 -21.30 -9.76
N LEU A 10 -12.76 -21.20 -8.71
CA LEU A 10 -11.36 -21.66 -8.72
C LEU A 10 -11.26 -23.18 -8.92
N ALA A 11 -12.15 -23.95 -8.27
CA ALA A 11 -12.24 -25.38 -8.46
C ALA A 11 -12.66 -25.74 -9.90
N GLN A 12 -13.61 -24.99 -10.48
CA GLN A 12 -14.09 -25.20 -11.84
C GLN A 12 -13.10 -24.74 -12.92
N ALA A 13 -12.30 -23.70 -12.66
CA ALA A 13 -11.31 -23.18 -13.59
C ALA A 13 -10.14 -24.14 -13.81
N GLU A 14 -10.03 -25.21 -13.00
CA GLU A 14 -8.96 -26.20 -13.03
C GLU A 14 -7.57 -25.57 -13.17
N ALA A 15 -7.38 -24.35 -12.64
CA ALA A 15 -6.15 -23.59 -12.80
C ALA A 15 -5.08 -24.21 -11.90
N PRO A 16 -4.20 -25.11 -12.41
CA PRO A 16 -3.35 -25.94 -11.58
C PRO A 16 -2.09 -25.19 -11.10
N GLY A 17 -1.94 -23.94 -11.54
CA GLY A 17 -0.75 -23.13 -11.32
C GLY A 17 -0.76 -22.47 -9.95
N ARG A 18 0.37 -22.60 -9.23
CA ARG A 18 0.67 -21.71 -8.11
C ARG A 18 0.70 -20.28 -8.62
N ALA A 19 -0.02 -19.37 -7.93
CA ALA A 19 0.02 -17.95 -8.25
C ALA A 19 1.49 -17.46 -8.23
N PRO A 20 1.94 -16.74 -9.28
CA PRO A 20 3.34 -16.32 -9.38
C PRO A 20 3.71 -15.35 -8.27
N ASP A 21 4.96 -15.44 -7.81
CA ASP A 21 5.50 -14.57 -6.76
C ASP A 21 5.84 -13.16 -7.30
N GLU A 22 6.01 -13.03 -8.63
CA GLU A 22 6.24 -11.77 -9.35
C GLU A 22 5.55 -11.81 -10.73
N LEU A 23 4.86 -10.72 -11.09
CA LEU A 23 4.37 -10.47 -12.45
C LEU A 23 5.30 -9.48 -13.16
N ARG A 24 6.39 -9.98 -13.75
CA ARG A 24 7.48 -9.16 -14.32
C ARG A 24 7.01 -8.08 -15.32
N HIS A 25 5.94 -8.33 -16.05
CA HIS A 25 5.42 -7.40 -17.06
C HIS A 25 4.57 -6.27 -16.48
N THR A 26 3.84 -6.54 -15.39
CA THR A 26 2.96 -5.55 -14.73
C THR A 26 3.58 -4.99 -13.46
N GLY A 27 4.70 -5.56 -12.99
CA GLY A 27 5.43 -5.15 -11.79
C GLY A 27 4.76 -5.49 -10.46
N ILE A 28 3.74 -6.34 -10.45
CA ILE A 28 3.10 -6.77 -9.20
C ILE A 28 3.99 -7.77 -8.47
N GLN A 29 4.28 -7.47 -7.20
CA GLN A 29 5.08 -8.30 -6.31
C GLN A 29 4.18 -8.97 -5.27
N ARG A 30 4.35 -10.27 -5.07
CA ARG A 30 3.61 -11.07 -4.10
C ARG A 30 4.57 -11.60 -3.04
N LEU A 31 4.41 -11.16 -1.79
CA LEU A 31 5.17 -11.67 -0.64
C LEU A 31 4.23 -12.54 0.19
N ARG A 32 4.63 -13.79 0.46
CA ARG A 32 3.82 -14.73 1.25
C ARG A 32 4.70 -15.52 2.20
N ALA A 33 4.32 -15.52 3.47
CA ALA A 33 4.94 -16.32 4.51
C ALA A 33 3.88 -16.63 5.58
N GLY A 34 3.90 -17.84 6.13
CA GLY A 34 2.86 -18.32 7.05
C GLY A 34 1.44 -18.07 6.50
N ARG A 35 0.64 -17.30 7.25
CA ARG A 35 -0.73 -16.91 6.88
C ARG A 35 -0.81 -15.52 6.25
N THR A 36 0.29 -14.80 6.16
CA THR A 36 0.34 -13.41 5.69
C THR A 36 0.61 -13.37 4.19
N LEU A 37 -0.15 -12.53 3.50
CA LEU A 37 -0.02 -12.23 2.09
C LEU A 37 0.05 -10.71 1.90
N ILE A 38 1.08 -10.27 1.18
CA ILE A 38 1.23 -8.89 0.74
C ILE A 38 1.28 -8.85 -0.78
N ILE A 39 0.51 -7.95 -1.38
CA ILE A 39 0.57 -7.64 -2.80
C ILE A 39 1.00 -6.18 -2.93
N MET A 40 2.09 -5.93 -3.64
CA MET A 40 2.65 -4.59 -3.86
C MET A 40 2.68 -4.26 -5.35
N ASP A 41 2.27 -3.06 -5.70
CA ASP A 41 2.40 -2.52 -7.05
C ASP A 41 3.76 -1.85 -7.23
N ALA A 42 4.67 -2.51 -7.94
CA ALA A 42 5.95 -1.96 -8.38
C ALA A 42 6.00 -1.85 -9.92
N GLY A 43 4.84 -1.67 -10.56
CA GLY A 43 4.69 -1.52 -12.00
C GLY A 43 4.91 -0.11 -12.51
N ALA A 44 5.33 -0.01 -13.78
CA ALA A 44 5.21 1.24 -14.51
C ALA A 44 3.72 1.49 -14.80
N PRO A 45 3.21 2.73 -14.63
CA PRO A 45 1.85 3.05 -15.03
C PRO A 45 1.65 2.79 -16.54
N PRO A 46 0.42 2.47 -16.99
CA PRO A 46 0.15 2.19 -18.40
C PRO A 46 0.61 3.31 -19.34
N PRO A 47 0.93 3.01 -20.61
CA PRO A 47 1.25 4.03 -21.62
C PRO A 47 0.16 5.09 -21.77
N GLU A 48 0.53 6.25 -22.32
CA GLU A 48 -0.43 7.31 -22.65
C GLU A 48 -1.56 6.77 -23.55
N GLY A 49 -2.81 7.16 -23.24
CA GLY A 49 -4.00 6.67 -23.94
C GLY A 49 -4.55 5.35 -23.41
N LEU A 50 -3.79 4.61 -22.58
CA LEU A 50 -4.21 3.38 -21.90
C LEU A 50 -4.30 3.54 -20.37
N ASP A 51 -4.08 4.76 -19.87
CA ASP A 51 -4.00 5.10 -18.46
C ASP A 51 -5.28 5.75 -17.90
N GLY A 52 -6.36 5.74 -18.68
CA GLY A 52 -7.65 6.30 -18.28
C GLY A 52 -8.15 5.74 -16.95
N GLU A 53 -7.98 4.44 -16.70
CA GLU A 53 -8.39 3.77 -15.46
C GLU A 53 -7.25 3.55 -14.46
N ALA A 54 -6.05 4.05 -14.75
CA ALA A 54 -4.90 3.87 -13.89
C ALA A 54 -4.97 4.80 -12.66
N HIS A 55 -4.47 4.33 -11.53
CA HIS A 55 -4.41 5.07 -10.28
C HIS A 55 -2.99 5.59 -10.02
N ALA A 56 -2.86 6.74 -9.34
CA ALA A 56 -1.57 7.28 -8.90
C ALA A 56 -1.03 6.55 -7.65
N GLY A 57 -1.11 5.21 -7.66
CA GLY A 57 -0.87 4.33 -6.52
C GLY A 57 0.47 3.59 -6.55
N THR A 58 1.45 4.00 -7.36
CA THR A 58 2.75 3.31 -7.44
C THR A 58 3.38 3.12 -6.06
N LEU A 59 3.92 1.92 -5.82
CA LEU A 59 4.46 1.41 -4.54
C LEU A 59 3.41 1.20 -3.43
N ALA A 60 2.12 1.33 -3.71
CA ALA A 60 1.09 0.92 -2.79
C ALA A 60 1.08 -0.60 -2.58
N PHE A 61 0.59 -1.04 -1.43
CA PHE A 61 0.43 -2.44 -1.13
C PHE A 61 -0.87 -2.73 -0.40
N GLU A 62 -1.29 -3.98 -0.44
CA GLU A 62 -2.34 -4.54 0.41
C GLU A 62 -1.77 -5.70 1.21
N MET A 63 -2.28 -5.88 2.43
CA MET A 63 -1.86 -6.94 3.36
C MET A 63 -3.10 -7.65 3.92
N GLY A 64 -3.09 -8.97 3.87
CA GLY A 64 -4.09 -9.82 4.52
C GLY A 64 -3.45 -10.99 5.28
N VAL A 65 -4.21 -11.55 6.22
CA VAL A 65 -3.82 -12.70 7.04
C VAL A 65 -4.95 -13.73 7.06
N GLY A 66 -4.71 -14.90 6.47
CA GLY A 66 -5.77 -15.87 6.19
C GLY A 66 -6.89 -15.25 5.36
N LYS A 67 -8.09 -15.12 5.94
CA LYS A 67 -9.27 -14.54 5.29
C LYS A 67 -9.46 -13.04 5.58
N ASP A 68 -8.69 -12.48 6.51
CA ASP A 68 -8.84 -11.10 6.94
C ASP A 68 -7.93 -10.16 6.14
N ARG A 69 -8.51 -9.12 5.54
CA ARG A 69 -7.74 -8.00 4.97
C ARG A 69 -7.46 -7.01 6.08
N ILE A 70 -6.20 -6.61 6.23
CA ILE A 70 -5.76 -5.64 7.23
C ILE A 70 -5.50 -4.30 6.55
N ILE A 71 -4.48 -4.24 5.71
CA ILE A 71 -4.14 -3.05 4.92
C ILE A 71 -4.74 -3.21 3.52
N VAL A 72 -5.44 -2.19 3.07
CA VAL A 72 -6.08 -2.12 1.75
C VAL A 72 -5.71 -0.81 1.06
N ASN A 73 -6.14 -0.62 -0.17
CA ASN A 73 -6.33 0.72 -0.72
C ASN A 73 -7.80 1.13 -0.57
N CYS A 74 -8.12 2.40 -0.82
CA CYS A 74 -9.51 2.85 -0.77
C CYS A 74 -10.41 2.12 -1.78
N GLY A 75 -9.86 1.56 -2.85
CA GLY A 75 -10.61 0.90 -3.92
C GLY A 75 -11.20 1.89 -4.93
N ALA A 76 -11.93 1.36 -5.90
CA ALA A 76 -12.47 2.12 -7.03
C ALA A 76 -13.92 1.71 -7.28
N ARG A 77 -14.76 2.68 -7.65
CA ARG A 77 -16.11 2.41 -8.16
C ARG A 77 -16.23 3.01 -9.56
N ALA A 78 -17.00 2.34 -10.42
CA ALA A 78 -17.32 2.90 -11.73
C ALA A 78 -18.02 4.26 -11.58
N GLY A 79 -17.70 5.20 -12.46
CA GLY A 79 -18.27 6.55 -12.43
C GLY A 79 -17.36 7.57 -13.08
N ALA A 80 -17.66 8.85 -12.88
CA ALA A 80 -16.87 9.97 -13.37
C ALA A 80 -16.85 11.12 -12.35
N GLY A 81 -16.01 12.12 -12.61
CA GLY A 81 -15.93 13.34 -11.81
C GLY A 81 -15.13 13.21 -10.51
N PRO A 82 -15.31 14.15 -9.57
CA PRO A 82 -14.38 14.34 -8.45
C PRO A 82 -14.19 13.12 -7.55
N VAL A 83 -15.22 12.27 -7.41
CA VAL A 83 -15.11 11.04 -6.62
C VAL A 83 -14.17 10.04 -7.29
N ARG A 84 -14.22 9.90 -8.61
CA ARG A 84 -13.30 9.04 -9.37
C ARG A 84 -11.87 9.57 -9.25
N ASP A 85 -11.68 10.87 -9.36
CA ASP A 85 -10.35 11.47 -9.26
C ASP A 85 -9.76 11.30 -7.85
N ALA A 86 -10.60 11.43 -6.81
CA ALA A 86 -10.21 11.15 -5.43
C ALA A 86 -9.82 9.68 -5.21
N GLN A 87 -10.55 8.73 -5.80
CA GLN A 87 -10.22 7.29 -5.74
C GLN A 87 -8.88 6.97 -6.41
N ARG A 88 -8.53 7.72 -7.45
CA ARG A 88 -7.30 7.55 -8.23
C ARG A 88 -6.11 8.32 -7.65
N ALA A 89 -6.32 9.21 -6.69
CA ALA A 89 -5.26 9.99 -6.06
C ALA A 89 -4.30 9.12 -5.24
N THR A 90 -3.05 9.54 -5.11
CA THR A 90 -2.04 8.83 -4.28
C THR A 90 -2.48 8.73 -2.82
N ALA A 91 -3.19 9.75 -2.32
CA ALA A 91 -3.72 9.76 -0.96
C ALA A 91 -4.83 8.73 -0.68
N ALA A 92 -5.36 8.05 -1.70
CA ALA A 92 -6.31 6.96 -1.59
C ALA A 92 -5.65 5.56 -1.57
N HIS A 93 -4.31 5.53 -1.55
CA HIS A 93 -3.53 4.31 -1.61
C HIS A 93 -2.58 4.21 -0.42
N SER A 94 -2.28 2.98 0.00
CA SER A 94 -1.38 2.69 1.11
C SER A 94 0.09 2.87 0.69
N THR A 95 0.47 4.11 0.42
CA THR A 95 1.78 4.56 -0.06
C THR A 95 2.15 5.94 0.52
N LEU A 96 3.30 6.47 0.10
CA LEU A 96 3.81 7.78 0.54
C LEU A 96 3.26 8.92 -0.32
N VAL A 97 2.85 10.01 0.33
CA VAL A 97 2.46 11.28 -0.29
C VAL A 97 3.43 12.39 0.13
N LEU A 98 3.97 13.14 -0.83
CA LEU A 98 4.81 14.31 -0.58
C LEU A 98 4.06 15.62 -0.87
N ASN A 99 4.11 16.58 0.07
CA ASN A 99 3.46 17.90 -0.04
C ASN A 99 2.02 17.82 -0.57
N ASN A 100 1.24 16.85 -0.06
CA ASN A 100 -0.14 16.58 -0.49
C ASN A 100 -0.32 16.48 -2.02
N THR A 101 0.64 15.88 -2.72
CA THR A 101 0.69 15.83 -4.17
C THR A 101 0.68 14.38 -4.66
N ASN A 102 -0.04 14.13 -5.77
CA ASN A 102 -0.03 12.81 -6.40
C ASN A 102 1.33 12.51 -7.06
N SER A 103 1.77 11.26 -6.94
CA SER A 103 2.94 10.72 -7.64
C SER A 103 2.74 10.66 -9.15
N GLY A 104 1.48 10.51 -9.60
CA GLY A 104 1.03 10.72 -10.98
C GLY A 104 -0.07 11.78 -11.04
N GLU A 105 0.10 12.80 -11.86
CA GLU A 105 -0.87 13.87 -12.07
C GLU A 105 -1.92 13.45 -13.08
N ILE A 106 -3.17 13.36 -12.62
CA ILE A 106 -4.33 13.03 -13.44
C ILE A 106 -4.87 14.33 -14.03
N ASP A 107 -5.11 14.36 -15.33
CA ASP A 107 -5.66 15.52 -16.02
C ASP A 107 -7.18 15.44 -16.20
N ALA A 108 -7.75 16.50 -16.78
CA ALA A 108 -9.20 16.60 -17.02
C ALA A 108 -9.73 15.60 -18.05
N SER A 109 -8.88 15.02 -18.90
CA SER A 109 -9.27 13.94 -19.83
C SER A 109 -9.39 12.59 -19.12
N GLY A 110 -8.85 12.49 -17.89
CA GLY A 110 -8.79 11.27 -17.11
C GLY A 110 -7.52 10.46 -17.34
N GLY A 111 -6.61 10.88 -18.23
CA GLY A 111 -5.27 10.29 -18.37
C GLY A 111 -4.28 10.87 -17.34
N PHE A 112 -3.01 10.45 -17.45
CA PHE A 112 -1.93 11.10 -16.70
C PHE A 112 -1.26 12.21 -17.52
N ALA A 113 -1.30 13.45 -17.03
CA ALA A 113 -0.43 14.52 -17.53
C ALA A 113 1.03 14.34 -17.08
N ARG A 114 1.24 13.72 -15.91
CA ARG A 114 2.56 13.28 -15.44
C ARG A 114 2.40 11.94 -14.75
N LYS A 115 3.34 11.04 -14.97
CA LYS A 115 3.41 9.76 -14.25
C LYS A 115 4.87 9.40 -13.96
N PRO A 116 5.12 8.54 -12.95
CA PRO A 116 6.42 7.92 -12.80
C PRO A 116 6.87 7.25 -14.10
N SER A 117 8.14 7.45 -14.46
CA SER A 117 8.75 6.94 -15.69
C SER A 117 9.91 5.99 -15.42
N ALA A 118 10.59 6.17 -14.28
CA ALA A 118 11.67 5.31 -13.82
C ALA A 118 11.22 4.54 -12.59
N ILE A 119 10.74 3.31 -12.82
CA ILE A 119 10.39 2.37 -11.75
C ILE A 119 11.46 1.29 -11.70
N LYS A 120 12.00 1.04 -10.51
CA LYS A 120 12.96 -0.04 -10.26
C LYS A 120 12.38 -0.97 -9.21
N CYS A 121 12.59 -2.27 -9.34
CA CYS A 121 12.16 -3.26 -8.37
C CYS A 121 13.23 -4.35 -8.26
N ARG A 122 13.58 -4.70 -7.02
CA ARG A 122 14.47 -5.80 -6.67
C ARG A 122 13.81 -6.65 -5.61
N ARG A 123 13.90 -7.96 -5.78
CA ARG A 123 13.39 -8.95 -4.85
C ARG A 123 14.54 -9.81 -4.35
N GLU A 124 14.54 -10.08 -3.06
CA GLU A 124 15.46 -10.97 -2.38
C GLU A 124 14.66 -11.94 -1.50
N GLU A 125 15.01 -13.21 -1.56
CA GLU A 125 14.41 -14.24 -0.72
C GLU A 125 15.52 -15.06 -0.07
N GLY A 126 15.34 -15.39 1.21
CA GLY A 126 16.30 -16.18 1.97
C GLY A 126 15.68 -16.67 3.26
N GLU A 127 15.95 -17.93 3.61
CA GLU A 127 15.49 -18.54 4.88
C GLU A 127 13.97 -18.41 5.13
N GLY A 128 13.17 -18.38 4.05
CA GLY A 128 11.71 -18.23 4.11
C GLY A 128 11.22 -16.78 4.25
N ALA A 129 12.11 -15.82 4.51
CA ALA A 129 11.79 -14.40 4.50
C ALA A 129 11.84 -13.81 3.08
N VAL A 130 11.07 -12.76 2.85
CA VAL A 130 10.98 -12.06 1.57
C VAL A 130 11.24 -10.58 1.76
N LEU A 131 12.13 -10.00 0.98
CA LEU A 131 12.39 -8.57 0.89
C LEU A 131 12.13 -8.08 -0.54
N VAL A 132 11.31 -7.05 -0.68
CA VAL A 132 11.10 -6.32 -1.94
C VAL A 132 11.50 -4.87 -1.73
N GLU A 133 12.41 -4.36 -2.55
CA GLU A 133 12.73 -2.94 -2.66
C GLU A 133 12.28 -2.43 -4.02
N ALA A 134 11.51 -1.35 -4.03
CA ALA A 134 11.13 -0.69 -5.28
C ALA A 134 11.15 0.83 -5.14
N SER A 135 11.39 1.53 -6.24
CA SER A 135 11.48 3.00 -6.27
C SER A 135 10.81 3.59 -7.50
N HIS A 136 10.39 4.85 -7.39
CA HIS A 136 9.81 5.62 -8.49
C HIS A 136 10.18 7.11 -8.42
N ASP A 137 10.14 7.77 -9.58
CA ASP A 137 10.51 9.18 -9.79
C ASP A 137 9.31 10.13 -9.93
N GLY A 138 8.12 9.71 -9.51
CA GLY A 138 6.86 10.46 -9.73
C GLY A 138 6.84 11.89 -9.16
N TYR A 139 7.69 12.13 -8.16
CA TYR A 139 7.85 13.44 -7.50
C TYR A 139 8.98 14.28 -8.08
N ARG A 140 9.78 13.75 -9.01
CA ARG A 140 11.00 14.38 -9.51
C ARG A 140 10.74 15.72 -10.18
N ALA A 141 9.71 15.81 -11.01
CA ALA A 141 9.40 17.04 -11.75
C ALA A 141 8.98 18.20 -10.83
N LYS A 142 8.25 17.92 -9.74
CA LYS A 142 7.76 18.96 -8.82
C LYS A 142 8.74 19.27 -7.69
N PHE A 143 9.43 18.26 -7.18
CA PHE A 143 10.20 18.39 -5.95
C PHE A 143 11.66 17.96 -6.07
N GLY A 144 12.09 17.46 -7.23
CA GLY A 144 13.40 16.83 -7.38
C GLY A 144 13.52 15.52 -6.59
N ALA A 145 12.39 14.94 -6.15
CA ALA A 145 12.38 13.85 -5.20
C ALA A 145 12.18 12.46 -5.83
N THR A 146 12.87 11.46 -5.26
CA THR A 146 12.67 10.03 -5.55
C THR A 146 12.14 9.35 -4.30
N HIS A 147 11.16 8.46 -4.46
CA HIS A 147 10.62 7.64 -3.37
C HIS A 147 11.01 6.18 -3.57
N THR A 148 11.60 5.58 -2.53
CA THR A 148 11.96 4.17 -2.45
C THR A 148 11.23 3.52 -1.29
N ARG A 149 10.54 2.41 -1.53
CA ARG A 149 9.91 1.58 -0.51
C ARG A 149 10.60 0.23 -0.41
N ARG A 150 10.88 -0.22 0.81
CA ARG A 150 11.23 -1.60 1.13
C ARG A 150 10.10 -2.25 1.91
N LEU A 151 9.75 -3.48 1.56
CA LEU A 151 8.84 -4.34 2.31
C LEU A 151 9.54 -5.66 2.63
N TYR A 152 9.66 -5.94 3.91
CA TYR A 152 10.18 -7.19 4.44
C TYR A 152 9.06 -7.97 5.12
N LEU A 153 8.97 -9.27 4.85
CA LEU A 153 8.08 -10.22 5.50
C LEU A 153 8.91 -11.34 6.10
N SER A 154 8.81 -11.56 7.42
CA SER A 154 9.50 -12.65 8.10
C SER A 154 9.03 -14.03 7.65
N ALA A 155 9.85 -15.07 7.87
CA ALA A 155 9.56 -16.44 7.44
C ALA A 155 8.27 -17.03 8.08
N GLU A 156 7.95 -16.62 9.30
CA GLU A 156 6.74 -17.02 10.03
C GLU A 156 5.51 -16.23 9.56
N GLY A 157 5.72 -15.14 8.82
CA GLY A 157 4.69 -14.21 8.40
C GLY A 157 4.09 -13.39 9.54
N THR A 158 4.81 -13.19 10.63
CA THR A 158 4.33 -12.52 11.85
C THR A 158 4.92 -11.13 12.04
N ASP A 159 5.94 -10.78 11.27
CA ASP A 159 6.60 -9.48 11.30
C ASP A 159 6.71 -8.94 9.87
N VAL A 160 6.00 -7.84 9.63
CA VAL A 160 6.07 -7.06 8.39
C VAL A 160 6.78 -5.76 8.70
N ARG A 161 7.89 -5.49 8.02
CA ARG A 161 8.65 -4.26 8.19
C ARG A 161 8.65 -3.48 6.89
N GLY A 162 8.46 -2.18 6.98
CA GLY A 162 8.52 -1.28 5.86
C GLY A 162 9.46 -0.11 6.10
N GLU A 163 10.06 0.36 5.01
CA GLU A 163 10.90 1.55 5.00
C GLU A 163 10.52 2.40 3.78
N ASP A 164 10.07 3.63 4.02
CA ASP A 164 9.84 4.64 3.00
C ASP A 164 10.98 5.65 3.05
N ARG A 165 11.86 5.62 2.05
CA ARG A 165 12.97 6.56 1.88
C ARG A 165 12.65 7.57 0.79
N VAL A 166 12.91 8.83 1.09
CA VAL A 166 12.82 9.92 0.14
C VAL A 166 14.19 10.56 0.03
N GLU A 167 14.63 10.79 -1.19
CA GLU A 167 15.79 11.63 -1.50
C GLU A 167 15.27 12.88 -2.18
N ALA A 168 15.58 14.06 -1.66
CA ALA A 168 15.09 15.33 -2.20
C ALA A 168 16.06 16.48 -1.93
N PRO A 169 16.23 17.45 -2.86
CA PRO A 169 17.11 18.62 -2.67
C PRO A 169 16.47 19.71 -1.80
N GLN A 170 15.31 19.46 -1.20
CA GLN A 170 14.58 20.43 -0.40
C GLN A 170 13.80 19.71 0.70
N SER A 171 13.41 20.46 1.73
CA SER A 171 12.53 19.92 2.77
C SER A 171 11.12 19.68 2.24
N LEU A 172 10.50 18.58 2.62
CA LEU A 172 9.18 18.16 2.16
C LEU A 172 8.34 17.63 3.32
N ASP A 173 7.05 17.95 3.34
CA ASP A 173 6.10 17.24 4.20
C ASP A 173 5.78 15.88 3.57
N ALA A 174 5.84 14.83 4.38
CA ALA A 174 5.64 13.46 3.96
C ALA A 174 4.57 12.80 4.83
N VAL A 175 3.67 12.05 4.18
CA VAL A 175 2.65 11.25 4.85
C VAL A 175 2.62 9.86 4.22
N ALA A 176 3.10 8.85 4.95
CA ALA A 176 2.86 7.46 4.58
C ALA A 176 1.48 7.05 5.12
N ARG A 177 0.63 6.55 4.23
CA ARG A 177 -0.75 6.17 4.55
C ARG A 177 -0.88 4.65 4.56
N PHE A 178 -1.71 4.16 5.47
CA PHE A 178 -2.08 2.74 5.57
C PHE A 178 -3.59 2.66 5.80
N HIS A 179 -4.35 2.46 4.72
CA HIS A 179 -5.81 2.36 4.81
C HIS A 179 -6.19 1.01 5.41
N LEU A 180 -7.02 1.03 6.45
CA LEU A 180 -7.48 -0.17 7.12
C LEU A 180 -8.75 -0.66 6.46
N HIS A 181 -8.87 -1.98 6.29
CA HIS A 181 -10.14 -2.55 5.86
C HIS A 181 -11.23 -2.21 6.89
N PRO A 182 -12.47 -1.85 6.49
CA PRO A 182 -13.52 -1.40 7.42
C PRO A 182 -13.96 -2.41 8.50
N SER A 183 -13.45 -3.63 8.47
CA SER A 183 -13.72 -4.65 9.48
C SER A 183 -12.61 -4.77 10.53
N VAL A 184 -11.52 -4.02 10.38
CA VAL A 184 -10.43 -3.95 11.35
C VAL A 184 -10.75 -2.86 12.35
N SER A 185 -10.65 -3.17 13.64
CA SER A 185 -10.71 -2.15 14.69
C SER A 185 -9.30 -1.64 14.99
N ALA A 186 -9.12 -0.33 15.10
CA ALA A 186 -7.85 0.31 15.43
C ALA A 186 -7.94 1.14 16.71
N SER A 187 -6.83 1.21 17.47
CA SER A 187 -6.74 2.03 18.66
C SER A 187 -5.32 2.56 18.86
N LEU A 188 -5.17 3.89 18.86
CA LEU A 188 -3.91 4.56 19.16
C LEU A 188 -3.61 4.46 20.67
N GLN A 189 -2.42 3.98 21.00
CA GLN A 189 -1.94 3.81 22.37
C GLN A 189 -1.11 5.01 22.82
N ALA A 190 -1.07 5.27 24.13
CA ALA A 190 -0.30 6.37 24.72
C ALA A 190 1.22 6.33 24.39
N GLY A 191 1.75 5.15 24.03
CA GLY A 191 3.14 4.97 23.62
C GLY A 191 3.43 5.17 22.12
N GLY A 192 2.49 5.73 21.35
CA GLY A 192 2.70 6.00 19.91
C GLY A 192 2.68 4.75 19.04
N SER A 193 1.90 3.73 19.41
CA SER A 193 1.64 2.54 18.58
C SER A 193 0.15 2.42 18.31
N VAL A 194 -0.24 1.71 17.25
CA VAL A 194 -1.65 1.41 16.97
C VAL A 194 -1.87 -0.08 17.14
N LEU A 195 -2.83 -0.46 17.99
CA LEU A 195 -3.31 -1.83 18.07
C LEU A 195 -4.41 -2.04 17.03
N LEU A 196 -4.29 -3.13 16.29
CA LEU A 196 -5.24 -3.56 15.26
C LEU A 196 -5.82 -4.91 15.68
N ARG A 197 -7.13 -5.09 15.50
CA ARG A 197 -7.81 -6.36 15.71
C ARG A 197 -8.60 -6.73 14.46
N THR A 198 -8.34 -7.93 13.93
CA THR A 198 -9.09 -8.46 12.78
C THR A 198 -10.44 -9.05 13.22
N PRO A 199 -11.41 -9.23 12.31
CA PRO A 199 -12.70 -9.84 12.61
C PRO A 199 -12.62 -11.24 13.24
N HIS A 200 -11.62 -12.03 12.87
CA HIS A 200 -11.41 -13.38 13.42
C HIS A 200 -10.53 -13.37 14.69
N GLY A 201 -10.28 -12.20 15.28
CA GLY A 201 -9.68 -12.05 16.60
C GLY A 201 -8.16 -11.94 16.63
N GLU A 202 -7.48 -11.93 15.48
CA GLU A 202 -6.03 -11.75 15.44
C GLU A 202 -5.64 -10.31 15.79
N GLY A 203 -4.65 -10.18 16.68
CA GLY A 203 -4.12 -8.88 17.11
C GLY A 203 -2.82 -8.54 16.40
N TRP A 204 -2.68 -7.30 15.96
CA TRP A 204 -1.46 -6.76 15.35
C TRP A 204 -1.11 -5.42 16.00
N ARG A 205 0.18 -5.10 16.05
CA ARG A 205 0.68 -3.81 16.52
C ARG A 205 1.42 -3.11 15.39
N PHE A 206 0.99 -1.89 15.09
CA PHE A 206 1.74 -0.97 14.25
C PHE A 206 2.64 -0.06 15.09
N GLN A 207 3.91 0.04 14.71
CA GLN A 207 4.88 0.96 15.30
C GLN A 207 5.66 1.64 14.20
N ALA A 208 6.20 2.83 14.48
CA ALA A 208 7.01 3.54 13.51
C ALA A 208 8.07 4.44 14.18
N SER A 209 9.04 4.85 13.37
CA SER A 209 10.00 5.90 13.68
C SER A 209 10.23 6.80 12.46
N GLY A 210 10.75 8.00 12.70
CA GLY A 210 10.94 9.02 11.66
C GLY A 210 9.72 9.92 11.41
N GLY A 211 8.59 9.68 12.08
CA GLY A 211 7.39 10.50 11.99
C GLY A 211 6.40 10.29 13.14
N GLY A 212 5.43 11.18 13.29
CA GLY A 212 4.32 11.06 14.22
C GLY A 212 3.20 10.18 13.66
N ILE A 213 2.62 9.34 14.51
CA ILE A 213 1.53 8.43 14.14
C ILE A 213 0.19 9.06 14.48
N ALA A 214 -0.74 9.03 13.54
CA ALA A 214 -2.12 9.43 13.72
C ALA A 214 -3.08 8.35 13.19
N LEU A 215 -4.27 8.27 13.80
CA LEU A 215 -5.43 7.61 13.23
C LEU A 215 -6.35 8.68 12.65
N SER A 216 -6.72 8.52 11.39
CA SER A 216 -7.53 9.47 10.64
C SER A 216 -8.66 8.76 9.90
N GLU A 217 -9.71 9.50 9.57
CA GLU A 217 -10.81 8.96 8.77
C GLU A 217 -10.34 8.55 7.38
N SER A 218 -10.99 7.53 6.83
CA SER A 218 -10.80 7.06 5.47
C SER A 218 -12.09 6.54 4.85
N ALA A 219 -12.01 6.08 3.62
CA ALA A 219 -13.12 5.53 2.87
C ALA A 219 -12.73 4.20 2.21
N TYR A 220 -13.73 3.36 1.97
CA TYR A 220 -13.55 2.07 1.32
C TYR A 220 -14.64 1.81 0.28
N TRP A 221 -14.19 1.58 -0.94
CA TRP A 221 -14.92 1.30 -2.18
C TRP A 221 -14.48 -0.04 -2.78
N GLY A 222 -14.17 -1.03 -1.95
CA GLY A 222 -13.75 -2.36 -2.42
C GLY A 222 -14.89 -3.32 -2.76
N ARG A 223 -16.15 -2.83 -2.77
CA ARG A 223 -17.32 -3.57 -3.24
C ARG A 223 -18.12 -2.68 -4.18
N ARG A 224 -18.66 -3.29 -5.24
CA ARG A 224 -19.49 -2.58 -6.21
C ARG A 224 -20.67 -1.92 -5.49
N ASP A 225 -20.88 -0.64 -5.77
CA ASP A 225 -21.99 0.18 -5.27
C ASP A 225 -22.05 0.34 -3.73
N ASP A 226 -20.96 0.05 -3.02
CA ASP A 226 -20.86 0.21 -1.57
C ASP A 226 -19.78 1.24 -1.21
N THR A 227 -20.11 2.16 -0.31
CA THR A 227 -19.18 3.15 0.25
C THR A 227 -19.20 3.02 1.74
N ARG A 228 -18.09 2.59 2.31
CA ARG A 228 -17.95 2.37 3.76
C ARG A 228 -16.99 3.39 4.34
N ARG A 229 -17.33 3.93 5.51
CA ARG A 229 -16.36 4.62 6.35
C ARG A 229 -15.30 3.62 6.79
N ALA A 230 -14.07 4.08 6.80
CA ALA A 230 -12.91 3.32 7.23
C ALA A 230 -11.99 4.22 8.06
N GLU A 231 -10.90 3.66 8.55
CA GLU A 231 -9.84 4.39 9.22
C GLU A 231 -8.53 4.17 8.44
N GLN A 232 -7.57 5.04 8.64
CA GLN A 232 -6.22 4.87 8.15
C GLN A 232 -5.22 5.25 9.25
N ILE A 233 -4.08 4.56 9.23
CA ILE A 233 -2.92 5.02 9.97
C ILE A 233 -2.16 5.99 9.06
N GLU A 234 -1.76 7.13 9.60
CA GLU A 234 -0.89 8.08 8.93
C GLU A 234 0.41 8.22 9.72
N LEU A 235 1.54 8.03 9.04
CA LEU A 235 2.86 8.34 9.55
C LEU A 235 3.33 9.65 8.90
N ARG A 236 3.32 10.73 9.69
CA ARG A 236 3.52 12.11 9.25
C ARG A 236 4.90 12.60 9.66
N ALA A 237 5.64 13.17 8.72
CA ALA A 237 6.96 13.74 8.99
C ALA A 237 7.22 14.98 8.14
N ARG A 238 8.09 15.86 8.64
CA ARG A 238 8.72 16.89 7.82
C ARG A 238 10.15 16.45 7.54
N LEU A 239 10.41 16.04 6.31
CA LEU A 239 11.72 15.57 5.88
C LEU A 239 12.63 16.78 5.62
N PRO A 240 13.91 16.75 6.07
CA PRO A 240 14.85 17.83 5.83
C PRO A 240 15.33 17.86 4.37
N GLU A 241 16.14 18.87 4.03
CA GLU A 241 16.95 18.84 2.80
C GLU A 241 17.85 17.60 2.78
N GLY A 242 17.99 16.96 1.62
CA GLY A 242 18.61 15.65 1.47
C GLY A 242 17.60 14.49 1.61
N GLY A 243 16.40 14.76 2.15
CA GLY A 243 15.36 13.77 2.33
C GLY A 243 15.43 13.04 3.69
N GLY A 244 14.81 11.87 3.78
CA GLY A 244 14.70 11.16 5.05
C GLY A 244 14.07 9.77 4.92
N VAL A 245 13.94 9.09 6.05
CA VAL A 245 13.48 7.70 6.12
C VAL A 245 12.39 7.57 7.18
N LEU A 246 11.27 6.97 6.77
CA LEU A 246 10.19 6.54 7.67
C LEU A 246 10.26 5.02 7.78
N LYS A 247 10.42 4.50 9.00
CA LYS A 247 10.44 3.05 9.27
C LYS A 247 9.19 2.68 10.01
N TRP A 248 8.54 1.60 9.60
CA TRP A 248 7.31 1.14 10.22
C TRP A 248 7.25 -0.38 10.28
N THR A 249 6.52 -0.92 11.25
CA THR A 249 6.35 -2.36 11.42
C THR A 249 4.90 -2.70 11.74
N PHE A 250 4.41 -3.83 11.23
CA PHE A 250 3.22 -4.52 11.71
C PHE A 250 3.68 -5.86 12.29
N LYS A 251 3.59 -6.01 13.62
CA LYS A 251 3.95 -7.25 14.32
C LYS A 251 2.71 -7.92 14.90
N ARG A 252 2.55 -9.23 14.66
CA ARG A 252 1.46 -10.03 15.23
C ARG A 252 1.65 -10.12 16.75
N LEU A 253 0.58 -9.88 17.50
CA LEU A 253 0.58 -10.03 18.96
C LEU A 253 0.56 -11.51 19.33
N GLY A 254 1.33 -11.89 20.36
CA GLY A 254 1.40 -13.27 20.85
C GLY A 254 2.14 -14.24 19.92
N ALA A 255 2.88 -13.73 18.93
CA ALA A 255 3.98 -14.49 18.35
C ALA A 255 5.21 -14.28 19.26
N ASP A 256 5.82 -15.37 19.73
CA ASP A 256 6.96 -15.32 20.65
C ASP A 256 8.07 -14.39 20.12
N ASP A 257 8.64 -13.58 21.02
CA ASP A 257 9.77 -12.67 20.78
C ASP A 257 11.10 -13.44 20.67
#